data_AF-A0A7C8HP15-F1
#
_entry.id   AF-A0A7C8HP15-F1
#
_cell.length_a   1.000
_cell.length_b   1.000
_cell.length_c   1.000
_cell.angle_alpha   90.00
_cell.angle_beta   90.00
_cell.angle_gamma   90.00
#
_symmetry.space_group_name_H-M   'P 1'
#
loop_
_entity.id
_entity.type
_entity.pdbx_description
1 polymer ?
#
loop_
_entity_poly.entity_id
_entity_poly.type
_entity_poly.pdbx_seq_one_letter_code
_entity_poly.pdbx_strand_id
1 'polypeptide(L)'
;MQARQKPTRSGKAGGRAWTSSGGTSRLQWIARRATAVLEEQLEATKDKKLDTDLGKLYDLVEDCVSMLEGANPNVVAALGAMLDESWQIKRRLSSKISNPEIDNLYAKARAAGAHGGKLCGAGGGGFLLMLAPPDRIPDIVAGVAPNVVLPIRMDYPGSTVIMSGVRPTGASLAMSNRPMRPLRLATGG
;
A
#
# COMPACT_ATOMS: atom_id res chain seq x y z
N MET A 1 59.28 -4.65 -11.37
CA MET A 1 58.97 -3.37 -10.67
C MET A 1 57.47 -3.21 -10.56
N GLN A 2 56.99 -3.38 -9.33
CA GLN A 2 55.73 -3.03 -8.68
C GLN A 2 54.40 -2.96 -9.47
N ALA A 3 53.58 -3.98 -9.20
CA ALA A 3 52.15 -4.02 -9.47
C ALA A 3 51.39 -3.03 -8.58
N ARG A 4 50.49 -2.26 -9.18
CA ARG A 4 49.65 -1.24 -8.57
C ARG A 4 48.47 -1.90 -7.85
N GLN A 5 48.56 -2.07 -6.54
CA GLN A 5 47.43 -2.54 -5.72
C GLN A 5 46.35 -1.45 -5.61
N LYS A 6 45.08 -1.82 -5.87
CA LYS A 6 43.91 -0.98 -5.58
C LYS A 6 43.53 -1.13 -4.09
N PRO A 7 43.29 -0.04 -3.35
CA PRO A 7 42.85 -0.14 -1.96
C PRO A 7 41.40 -0.64 -1.87
N THR A 8 41.19 -1.68 -1.08
CA THR A 8 39.88 -2.22 -0.67
C THR A 8 39.26 -1.27 0.36
N ARG A 9 38.14 -0.63 0.00
CA ARG A 9 37.41 0.26 0.89
C ARG A 9 36.30 -0.52 1.60
N SER A 10 36.64 -1.12 2.74
CA SER A 10 35.65 -1.58 3.71
C SER A 10 35.11 -0.36 4.46
N GLY A 11 33.82 -0.07 4.30
CA GLY A 11 33.18 1.11 4.88
C GLY A 11 31.86 0.72 5.52
N LYS A 12 31.90 0.44 6.82
CA LYS A 12 30.71 0.38 7.69
C LYS A 12 29.96 1.72 7.57
N ALA A 13 28.72 1.68 7.08
CA ALA A 13 27.82 2.83 7.06
C ALA A 13 27.34 3.13 8.49
N GLY A 14 28.12 3.92 9.23
CA GLY A 14 27.67 4.55 10.46
C GLY A 14 26.73 5.72 10.15
N GLY A 15 25.44 5.53 10.37
CA GLY A 15 24.45 6.60 10.27
C GLY A 15 24.67 7.64 11.37
N ARG A 16 25.05 8.86 11.00
CA ARG A 16 25.10 10.00 11.92
C ARG A 16 23.67 10.51 12.16
N ALA A 17 23.24 10.46 13.41
CA ALA A 17 22.04 11.14 13.88
C ALA A 17 22.26 12.67 13.84
N TRP A 18 21.34 13.38 13.20
CA TRP A 18 21.18 14.82 13.39
C TRP A 18 20.06 15.03 14.41
N THR A 19 20.37 15.66 15.54
CA THR A 19 19.38 16.13 16.50
C THR A 19 19.34 17.65 16.46
N SER A 20 18.27 18.20 15.90
CA SER A 20 17.80 19.55 16.24
C SER A 20 16.59 19.42 17.16
N SER A 21 16.61 20.21 18.23
CA SER A 21 15.57 20.33 19.24
C SER A 21 14.22 20.72 18.63
N GLY A 22 13.24 19.82 18.74
CA GLY A 22 11.84 20.10 18.38
C GLY A 22 11.09 18.82 17.99
N GLY A 23 10.27 18.32 18.91
CA GLY A 23 9.20 17.32 18.72
C GLY A 23 9.40 16.30 17.60
N THR A 24 10.10 15.20 17.89
CA THR A 24 10.30 14.10 16.94
C THR A 24 9.03 13.28 16.79
N SER A 25 8.06 13.75 15.99
CA SER A 25 7.09 12.85 15.36
C SER A 25 7.86 12.01 14.34
N ARG A 26 8.43 10.89 14.80
CA ARG A 26 9.15 9.94 13.96
C ARG A 26 8.14 9.35 12.97
N LEU A 27 8.14 9.86 11.73
CA LEU A 27 7.44 9.22 10.62
C LEU A 27 8.09 7.85 10.41
N GLN A 28 7.52 6.84 11.06
CA GLN A 28 7.99 5.46 11.00
C GLN A 28 7.39 4.83 9.75
N TRP A 29 8.11 4.94 8.63
CA TRP A 29 7.77 4.22 7.42
C TRP A 29 8.33 2.79 7.50
N ILE A 30 7.51 1.79 7.20
CA ILE A 30 7.97 0.39 7.14
C ILE A 30 8.91 0.24 5.92
N ALA A 31 10.19 0.00 6.19
CA ALA A 31 11.23 -0.10 5.17
C ALA A 31 11.04 -1.33 4.27
N ARG A 32 11.16 -1.16 2.94
CA ARG A 32 10.99 -2.24 1.95
C ARG A 32 12.19 -3.22 1.98
N ARG A 33 11.90 -4.52 1.90
CA ARG A 33 12.87 -5.59 1.61
C ARG A 33 12.42 -6.44 0.41
N ALA A 34 12.18 -5.79 -0.73
CA ALA A 34 11.57 -6.40 -1.91
C ALA A 34 12.36 -7.60 -2.49
N THR A 35 13.70 -7.51 -2.53
CA THR A 35 14.56 -8.55 -3.15
C THR A 35 14.48 -9.89 -2.41
N ALA A 36 14.50 -9.86 -1.07
CA ALA A 36 14.49 -11.05 -0.25
C ALA A 36 13.14 -11.78 -0.26
N VAL A 37 12.04 -11.07 -0.54
CA VAL A 37 10.70 -11.66 -0.71
C VAL A 37 10.64 -12.40 -2.05
N LEU A 38 11.13 -11.77 -3.12
CA LEU A 38 11.10 -12.35 -4.47
C LEU A 38 11.92 -13.65 -4.55
N GLU A 39 13.10 -13.68 -3.92
CA GLU A 39 13.96 -14.87 -3.92
C GLU A 39 13.28 -16.09 -3.26
N GLU A 40 12.63 -15.90 -2.11
CA GLU A 40 11.91 -16.99 -1.41
C GLU A 40 10.72 -17.49 -2.24
N GLN A 41 9.98 -16.57 -2.87
CA GLN A 41 8.88 -16.92 -3.75
C GLN A 41 9.34 -17.74 -4.96
N LEU A 42 10.46 -17.36 -5.57
CA LEU A 42 11.01 -18.08 -6.72
C LEU A 42 11.42 -19.51 -6.35
N GLU A 43 12.09 -19.71 -5.21
CA GLU A 43 12.48 -21.04 -4.75
C GLU A 43 11.27 -21.91 -4.38
N ALA A 44 10.29 -21.35 -3.66
CA ALA A 44 9.08 -22.08 -3.28
C ALA A 44 8.18 -22.45 -4.48
N THR A 45 8.21 -21.65 -5.55
CA THR A 45 7.50 -21.93 -6.81
C THR A 45 8.18 -23.04 -7.61
N LYS A 46 9.52 -23.11 -7.63
CA LYS A 46 10.26 -24.21 -8.30
C LYS A 46 9.95 -25.58 -7.69
N ASP A 47 9.75 -25.62 -6.39
CA ASP A 47 9.44 -26.84 -5.64
C ASP A 47 7.96 -27.27 -5.75
N LYS A 48 7.11 -26.54 -6.52
CA LYS A 48 5.65 -26.76 -6.63
C LYS A 48 4.87 -26.75 -5.31
N LYS A 49 5.50 -26.30 -4.22
CA LYS A 49 4.90 -26.23 -2.87
C LYS A 49 3.74 -25.24 -2.79
N LEU A 50 3.66 -24.32 -3.75
CA LEU A 50 2.69 -23.24 -3.79
C LEU A 50 1.64 -23.40 -4.89
N ASP A 51 1.65 -24.48 -5.69
CA ASP A 51 0.77 -24.63 -6.86
C ASP A 51 -0.72 -24.51 -6.50
N THR A 52 -1.13 -25.06 -5.36
CA THR A 52 -2.52 -24.94 -4.88
C THR A 52 -2.90 -23.50 -4.51
N ASP A 53 -2.00 -22.78 -3.84
CA ASP A 53 -2.26 -21.39 -3.44
C ASP A 53 -2.22 -20.44 -4.65
N LEU A 54 -1.33 -20.71 -5.62
CA LEU A 54 -1.28 -20.00 -6.89
C LEU A 54 -2.53 -20.26 -7.72
N GLY A 55 -3.00 -21.51 -7.81
CA GLY A 55 -4.26 -21.87 -8.47
C GLY A 55 -5.45 -21.08 -7.91
N LYS A 56 -5.59 -21.04 -6.58
CA LYS A 56 -6.64 -20.23 -5.93
C LYS A 56 -6.54 -18.74 -6.24
N LEU A 57 -5.33 -18.20 -6.34
CA LEU A 57 -5.16 -16.80 -6.75
C LEU A 57 -5.60 -16.56 -8.19
N TYR A 58 -5.46 -17.54 -9.08
CA TYR A 58 -6.01 -17.46 -10.44
C TYR A 58 -7.54 -17.53 -10.42
N ASP A 59 -8.13 -18.47 -9.69
CA ASP A 59 -9.58 -18.62 -9.57
C ASP A 59 -10.23 -17.31 -9.05
N LEU A 60 -9.60 -16.69 -8.04
CA LEU A 60 -10.05 -15.39 -7.50
C LEU A 60 -10.05 -14.26 -8.54
N VAL A 61 -9.18 -14.31 -9.55
CA VAL A 61 -9.17 -13.31 -10.62
C VAL A 61 -10.40 -13.49 -11.51
N GLU A 62 -10.73 -14.73 -11.89
CA GLU A 62 -11.92 -15.03 -12.71
C GLU A 62 -13.22 -14.64 -11.99
N ASP A 63 -13.32 -14.98 -10.70
CA ASP A 63 -14.44 -14.58 -9.86
C ASP A 63 -14.55 -13.04 -9.75
N CYS A 64 -13.41 -12.35 -9.65
CA CYS A 64 -13.38 -10.90 -9.49
C CYS A 64 -13.82 -10.21 -10.78
N VAL A 65 -13.37 -10.70 -11.94
CA VAL A 65 -13.81 -10.19 -13.25
C VAL A 65 -15.31 -10.37 -13.40
N SER A 66 -15.81 -11.57 -13.13
CA SER A 66 -17.25 -11.87 -13.22
C SER A 66 -18.09 -10.99 -12.29
N MET A 67 -17.60 -10.75 -11.06
CA MET A 67 -18.27 -9.90 -10.07
C MET A 67 -18.31 -8.42 -10.50
N LEU A 68 -17.22 -7.92 -11.10
CA LEU A 68 -17.15 -6.54 -11.60
C LEU A 68 -18.06 -6.32 -12.82
N GLU A 69 -18.19 -7.32 -13.70
CA GLU A 69 -19.03 -7.25 -14.90
C GLU A 69 -20.52 -7.46 -14.59
N GLY A 70 -20.85 -8.24 -13.55
CA GLY A 70 -22.21 -8.63 -13.18
C GLY A 70 -23.08 -7.55 -12.53
N ALA A 71 -22.70 -6.27 -12.60
CA ALA A 71 -23.44 -5.13 -12.03
C ALA A 71 -23.88 -5.33 -10.55
N ASN A 72 -22.94 -5.72 -9.69
CA ASN A 72 -23.22 -5.95 -8.27
C ASN A 72 -23.43 -4.62 -7.50
N PRO A 73 -24.58 -4.38 -6.85
CA PRO A 73 -24.83 -3.15 -6.09
C PRO A 73 -23.89 -3.00 -4.88
N ASN A 74 -23.30 -4.09 -4.40
CA ASN A 74 -22.37 -4.14 -3.28
C ASN A 74 -20.92 -4.40 -3.72
N VAL A 75 -20.55 -3.98 -4.95
CA VAL A 75 -19.24 -4.21 -5.56
C VAL A 75 -18.06 -3.87 -4.64
N VAL A 76 -18.14 -2.80 -3.84
CA VAL A 76 -17.06 -2.39 -2.93
C VAL A 76 -16.85 -3.40 -1.80
N ALA A 77 -17.94 -3.89 -1.21
CA ALA A 77 -17.87 -4.88 -0.14
C ALA A 77 -17.37 -6.23 -0.67
N ALA A 78 -17.88 -6.65 -1.83
CA ALA A 78 -17.46 -7.88 -2.49
C ALA A 78 -15.97 -7.82 -2.87
N LEU A 79 -15.53 -6.76 -3.54
CA LEU A 79 -14.13 -6.55 -3.88
C LEU A 79 -13.24 -6.50 -2.62
N GLY A 80 -13.73 -5.88 -1.54
CA GLY A 80 -13.03 -5.85 -0.26
C GLY A 80 -12.80 -7.25 0.30
N ALA A 81 -13.81 -8.11 0.30
CA ALA A 81 -13.71 -9.49 0.76
C ALA A 81 -12.71 -10.30 -0.10
N MET A 82 -12.79 -10.17 -1.43
CA MET A 82 -11.86 -10.84 -2.34
C MET A 82 -10.41 -10.35 -2.17
N LEU A 83 -10.21 -9.06 -1.90
CA LEU A 83 -8.90 -8.51 -1.57
C LEU A 83 -8.32 -9.11 -0.29
N ASP A 84 -9.13 -9.26 0.77
CA ASP A 84 -8.72 -9.93 2.02
C ASP A 84 -8.34 -11.38 1.74
N GLU A 85 -9.17 -12.13 1.01
CA GLU A 85 -8.86 -13.52 0.67
C GLU A 85 -7.54 -13.65 -0.10
N SER A 86 -7.37 -12.85 -1.16
CA SER A 86 -6.13 -12.80 -1.93
C SER A 86 -4.93 -12.43 -1.05
N TRP A 87 -5.13 -11.59 -0.05
CA TRP A 87 -4.08 -11.18 0.89
C TRP A 87 -3.72 -12.31 1.85
N GLN A 88 -4.70 -13.05 2.39
CA GLN A 88 -4.43 -14.20 3.25
C GLN A 88 -3.70 -15.31 2.51
N ILE A 89 -4.03 -15.57 1.24
CA ILE A 89 -3.29 -16.52 0.40
C ILE A 89 -1.88 -15.98 0.14
N LYS A 90 -1.75 -14.70 -0.25
CA LYS A 90 -0.45 -14.09 -0.52
C LYS A 90 0.49 -14.17 0.69
N ARG A 91 -0.01 -13.99 1.92
CA ARG A 91 0.79 -14.15 3.16
C ARG A 91 1.37 -15.55 3.35
N ARG A 92 0.75 -16.60 2.78
CA ARG A 92 1.25 -17.99 2.87
C ARG A 92 2.38 -18.27 1.88
N LEU A 93 2.51 -17.46 0.82
CA LEU A 93 3.52 -17.67 -0.22
C LEU A 93 4.96 -17.38 0.23
N SER A 94 5.15 -16.50 1.22
CA SER A 94 6.45 -16.22 1.82
C SER A 94 6.27 -15.57 3.19
N SER A 95 7.10 -16.02 4.13
CA SER A 95 7.17 -15.47 5.49
C SER A 95 7.57 -13.99 5.53
N LYS A 96 8.14 -13.45 4.45
CA LYS A 96 8.66 -12.07 4.36
C LYS A 96 7.65 -11.09 3.77
N ILE A 97 6.48 -11.55 3.31
CA ILE A 97 5.46 -10.72 2.69
C ILE A 97 4.83 -9.76 3.70
N SER A 98 4.62 -10.23 4.92
CA SER A 98 4.11 -9.43 6.04
C SER A 98 5.06 -9.45 7.22
N ASN A 99 4.75 -8.67 8.25
CA ASN A 99 5.45 -8.65 9.53
C ASN A 99 4.45 -8.22 10.64
N PRO A 100 4.81 -8.32 11.93
CA PRO A 100 3.89 -8.00 13.01
C PRO A 100 3.33 -6.57 12.98
N GLU A 101 4.09 -5.60 12.44
CA GLU A 101 3.64 -4.21 12.32
C GLU A 101 2.53 -4.10 11.26
N ILE A 102 2.72 -4.72 10.09
CA ILE A 102 1.73 -4.78 9.00
C ILE A 102 0.48 -5.56 9.44
N ASP A 103 0.67 -6.70 10.10
CA ASP A 103 -0.43 -7.56 10.55
C ASP A 103 -1.29 -6.84 11.61
N ASN A 104 -0.66 -6.12 12.55
CA ASN A 104 -1.36 -5.31 13.53
C ASN A 104 -2.14 -4.15 12.88
N LEU A 105 -1.52 -3.46 11.92
CA LEU A 105 -2.18 -2.38 11.18
C LEU A 105 -3.40 -2.88 10.40
N TYR A 106 -3.26 -4.03 9.74
CA TYR A 106 -4.33 -4.70 9.01
C TYR A 106 -5.48 -5.09 9.95
N ALA A 107 -5.16 -5.73 11.06
CA ALA A 107 -6.15 -6.17 12.05
C ALA A 107 -6.93 -4.98 12.64
N LYS A 108 -6.26 -3.88 12.97
CA LYS A 108 -6.91 -2.65 13.44
C LYS A 108 -7.88 -2.07 12.41
N ALA A 109 -7.48 -2.01 11.14
CA ALA A 109 -8.35 -1.54 10.07
C ALA A 109 -9.57 -2.46 9.87
N ARG A 110 -9.39 -3.78 9.94
CA ARG A 110 -10.51 -4.76 9.87
C ARG A 110 -11.45 -4.61 11.07
N ALA A 111 -10.92 -4.51 12.28
CA ALA A 111 -11.70 -4.31 13.50
C ALA A 111 -12.50 -2.99 13.49
N ALA A 112 -11.96 -1.95 12.85
CA ALA A 112 -12.65 -0.68 12.67
C ALA A 112 -13.71 -0.69 11.54
N GLY A 113 -13.84 -1.78 10.77
CA GLY A 113 -14.91 -1.97 9.80
C GLY A 113 -14.50 -1.92 8.33
N ALA A 114 -13.20 -2.03 8.02
CA ALA A 114 -12.79 -2.27 6.64
C ALA A 114 -13.32 -3.62 6.14
N HIS A 115 -13.80 -3.70 4.90
CA HIS A 115 -14.22 -4.94 4.24
C HIS A 115 -13.04 -5.88 3.96
N GLY A 116 -11.87 -5.31 3.70
CA GLY A 116 -10.65 -6.05 3.40
C GLY A 116 -9.61 -5.16 2.72
N GLY A 117 -8.53 -5.77 2.27
CA GLY A 117 -7.39 -5.02 1.74
C GLY A 117 -6.16 -5.89 1.54
N LYS A 118 -5.08 -5.27 1.06
CA LYS A 118 -3.81 -5.95 0.79
C LYS A 118 -2.63 -4.99 0.88
N LEU A 119 -1.44 -5.55 1.10
CA LEU A 119 -0.19 -4.82 0.92
C LEU A 119 0.12 -4.66 -0.57
N CYS A 120 0.39 -3.43 -0.99
CA CYS A 120 0.75 -3.09 -2.36
C CYS A 120 2.25 -3.31 -2.61
N GLY A 121 2.57 -3.98 -3.72
CA GLY A 121 3.95 -4.28 -4.13
C GLY A 121 4.46 -5.66 -3.68
N ALA A 122 5.80 -5.78 -3.63
CA ALA A 122 6.49 -7.05 -3.42
C ALA A 122 6.27 -7.65 -2.02
N GLY A 123 6.20 -6.82 -0.98
CA GLY A 123 6.08 -7.30 0.41
C GLY A 123 6.99 -6.56 1.38
N GLY A 124 6.76 -6.76 2.68
CA GLY A 124 7.65 -6.33 3.76
C GLY A 124 7.60 -4.84 4.12
N GLY A 125 6.79 -4.02 3.44
CA GLY A 125 6.56 -2.61 3.74
C GLY A 125 5.89 -1.85 2.60
N GLY A 126 5.66 -0.55 2.77
CA GLY A 126 5.01 0.32 1.78
C GLY A 126 3.57 0.67 2.14
N PHE A 127 2.65 0.54 1.18
CA PHE A 127 1.26 0.98 1.32
C PHE A 127 0.33 -0.20 1.55
N LEU A 128 -0.52 -0.09 2.57
CA LEU A 128 -1.65 -0.97 2.76
C LEU A 128 -2.90 -0.33 2.14
N LEU A 129 -3.48 -1.00 1.14
CA LEU A 129 -4.75 -0.60 0.55
C LEU A 129 -5.87 -1.27 1.32
N MET A 130 -6.84 -0.48 1.80
CA MET A 130 -8.04 -0.97 2.48
C MET A 130 -9.28 -0.48 1.77
N LEU A 131 -10.25 -1.37 1.56
CA LEU A 131 -11.61 -1.03 1.14
C LEU A 131 -12.52 -1.05 2.37
N ALA A 132 -13.31 0.01 2.52
CA ALA A 132 -14.17 0.22 3.67
C ALA A 132 -15.42 0.98 3.25
N PRO A 133 -16.53 0.83 3.98
CA PRO A 133 -17.70 1.66 3.77
C PRO A 133 -17.39 3.10 4.24
N PRO A 134 -17.93 4.14 3.57
CA PRO A 134 -17.52 5.53 3.81
C PRO A 134 -17.69 6.02 5.24
N ASP A 135 -18.74 5.57 5.92
CA ASP A 135 -19.09 5.90 7.32
C ASP A 135 -18.09 5.34 8.34
N ARG A 136 -17.34 4.28 7.98
CA ARG A 136 -16.34 3.66 8.86
C ARG A 136 -14.94 4.23 8.67
N ILE A 137 -14.70 5.07 7.66
CA ILE A 137 -13.39 5.68 7.40
C ILE A 137 -12.86 6.47 8.62
N PRO A 138 -13.66 7.30 9.33
CA PRO A 138 -13.16 8.01 10.51
C PRO A 138 -12.65 7.08 11.62
N ASP A 139 -13.39 6.00 11.90
CA ASP A 139 -13.01 4.99 12.90
C ASP A 139 -11.73 4.26 12.50
N ILE A 140 -11.58 3.94 11.21
CA ILE A 140 -10.37 3.32 10.67
C ILE A 140 -9.17 4.26 10.84
N VAL A 141 -9.30 5.53 10.44
CA VAL A 141 -8.23 6.54 10.55
C VAL A 141 -7.79 6.70 12.01
N ALA A 142 -8.73 6.76 12.95
CA ALA A 142 -8.43 6.82 14.38
C ALA A 142 -7.73 5.54 14.86
N GLY A 143 -8.21 4.37 14.44
CA GLY A 143 -7.65 3.07 14.84
C GLY A 143 -6.24 2.83 14.32
N VAL A 144 -5.88 3.37 13.15
CA VAL A 144 -4.55 3.19 12.56
C VAL A 144 -3.55 4.31 12.89
N ALA A 145 -3.93 5.30 13.70
CA ALA A 145 -3.02 6.34 14.16
C ALA A 145 -1.78 5.72 14.88
N PRO A 146 -0.58 6.31 14.73
CA PRO A 146 -0.26 7.59 14.10
C PRO A 146 0.05 7.50 12.59
N ASN A 147 -0.32 6.42 11.90
CA ASN A 147 0.02 6.23 10.50
C ASN A 147 -0.70 7.23 9.58
N VAL A 148 -0.06 7.57 8.46
CA VAL A 148 -0.63 8.47 7.45
C VAL A 148 -1.63 7.72 6.58
N VAL A 149 -2.87 8.23 6.53
CA VAL A 149 -3.92 7.73 5.63
C VAL A 149 -4.03 8.66 4.43
N LEU A 150 -3.87 8.10 3.23
CA LEU A 150 -4.02 8.82 1.97
C LEU A 150 -5.38 8.50 1.36
N PRO A 151 -6.25 9.49 1.10
CA PRO A 151 -7.46 9.25 0.33
C PRO A 151 -7.08 8.96 -1.13
N ILE A 152 -7.54 7.83 -1.65
CA ILE A 152 -7.32 7.40 -3.03
C ILE A 152 -8.65 7.49 -3.78
N ARG A 153 -8.60 7.88 -5.04
CA ARG A 153 -9.72 7.83 -5.99
C ARG A 153 -9.28 7.07 -7.23
N MET A 154 -10.24 6.51 -7.94
CA MET A 154 -9.98 5.96 -9.26
C MET A 154 -9.60 7.10 -10.20
N ASP A 155 -8.48 6.91 -10.88
CA ASP A 155 -8.04 7.79 -11.96
C ASP A 155 -8.30 7.06 -13.28
N TYR A 156 -8.72 7.82 -14.28
CA TYR A 156 -9.09 7.32 -15.61
C TYR A 156 -8.10 7.73 -16.71
N PRO A 157 -7.55 8.96 -16.73
CA PRO A 157 -6.44 9.26 -17.62
C PRO A 157 -5.20 8.46 -17.27
N GLY A 158 -4.55 7.89 -18.28
CA GLY A 158 -3.19 7.40 -18.16
C GLY A 158 -2.17 8.54 -18.28
N SER A 159 -0.98 8.20 -18.79
CA SER A 159 0.07 9.18 -19.08
C SER A 159 -0.44 10.31 -19.99
N THR A 160 -0.32 11.55 -19.52
CA THR A 160 -0.77 12.76 -20.24
C THR A 160 0.39 13.75 -20.38
N VAL A 161 0.56 14.33 -21.58
CA VAL A 161 1.55 15.38 -21.84
C VAL A 161 0.93 16.74 -21.53
N ILE A 162 1.49 17.46 -20.54
CA ILE A 162 1.06 18.82 -20.21
C ILE A 162 1.91 19.80 -21.03
N MET A 163 1.29 20.49 -21.98
CA MET A 163 1.95 21.46 -22.83
C MET A 163 1.87 22.86 -22.19
N SER A 164 2.96 23.32 -21.59
CA SER A 164 3.04 24.66 -20.99
C SER A 164 3.22 25.71 -22.08
N GLY A 165 2.12 26.26 -22.61
CA GLY A 165 2.19 27.34 -23.60
C GLY A 165 0.86 27.92 -24.10
N VAL A 166 -0.26 27.20 -23.96
CA VAL A 166 -1.59 27.73 -24.33
C VAL A 166 -2.25 28.30 -23.08
N ARG A 167 -2.32 29.63 -22.96
CA ARG A 167 -3.30 30.24 -22.04
C ARG A 167 -4.69 29.97 -22.63
N PRO A 168 -5.59 29.26 -21.95
CA PRO A 168 -6.95 29.09 -22.45
C PRO A 168 -7.66 30.44 -22.37
N THR A 169 -7.77 31.14 -23.49
CA THR A 169 -8.71 32.25 -23.64
C THR A 169 -10.11 31.66 -23.80
N GLY A 170 -10.87 31.66 -22.69
CA GLY A 170 -12.32 31.41 -22.70
C GLY A 170 -12.72 29.97 -22.35
N ALA A 171 -13.68 29.89 -21.42
CA ALA A 171 -14.44 28.72 -20.97
C ALA A 171 -13.74 27.73 -20.01
N SER A 172 -13.83 28.06 -18.71
CA SER A 172 -14.05 27.15 -17.57
C SER A 172 -13.37 25.78 -17.59
N LEU A 173 -12.05 25.77 -17.37
CA LEU A 173 -11.42 24.64 -16.69
C LEU A 173 -11.51 24.89 -15.18
N ALA A 174 -12.69 24.67 -14.61
CA ALA A 174 -12.85 24.61 -13.15
C ALA A 174 -12.21 23.30 -12.67
N MET A 175 -10.87 23.26 -12.65
CA MET A 175 -10.17 22.34 -11.76
C MET A 175 -10.57 22.76 -10.35
N SER A 176 -11.42 21.97 -9.71
CA SER A 176 -11.73 22.10 -8.28
C SER A 176 -10.46 21.76 -7.48
N ASN A 177 -9.49 22.65 -7.51
CA ASN A 177 -8.32 22.64 -6.65
C ASN A 177 -8.70 23.34 -5.34
N ARG A 178 -9.68 22.79 -4.62
CA ARG A 178 -9.87 23.17 -3.22
C ARG A 178 -8.73 22.53 -2.44
N PRO A 179 -7.87 23.30 -1.76
CA PRO A 179 -6.88 22.71 -0.87
C PRO A 179 -7.60 21.86 0.17
N MET A 180 -7.10 20.64 0.41
CA MET A 180 -7.59 19.78 1.48
C MET A 180 -7.52 20.55 2.81
N ARG A 181 -8.68 20.85 3.41
CA ARG A 181 -8.73 21.29 4.81
C ARG A 181 -8.46 20.06 5.69
N PRO A 182 -7.50 20.12 6.63
CA PRO A 182 -7.38 19.08 7.64
C PRO A 182 -8.70 19.00 8.42
N LEU A 183 -9.21 17.78 8.60
CA LEU A 183 -10.39 17.50 9.39
C LEU A 183 -10.10 17.89 10.85
N ARG A 184 -10.57 19.06 11.29
CA ARG A 184 -10.56 19.40 12.73
C ARG A 184 -11.65 18.57 13.40
N LEU A 185 -11.24 17.67 14.29
CA LEU A 185 -12.14 17.08 15.28
C LEU A 185 -12.73 18.23 16.10
N ALA A 186 -14.06 18.34 16.12
CA ALA A 186 -14.75 19.26 17.00
C ALA A 186 -14.53 18.79 18.44
N THR A 187 -13.83 19.60 19.23
CA THR A 187 -13.89 19.49 20.69
C THR A 187 -15.22 20.10 21.10
N GLY A 188 -16.14 19.25 21.54
CA GLY A 188 -17.42 19.67 22.12
C GLY A 188 -17.19 20.36 23.45
N GLY A 189 -17.88 21.49 23.63
CA GLY A 189 -18.19 22.11 24.91
C GLY A 189 -19.70 22.19 25.05
#